data_AF-A0A939DLI1-F1
#
_entry.id   AF-A0A939DLI1-F1
#
_cell.length_a   1.000
_cell.length_b   1.000
_cell.length_c   1.000
_cell.angle_alpha   90.00
_cell.angle_beta   90.00
_cell.angle_gamma   90.00
#
_symmetry.space_group_name_H-M   'P 1'
#
loop_
_entity.id
_entity.type
_entity.pdbx_description
1 polymer ?
#
loop_
_entity_poly.entity_id
_entity_poly.type
_entity_poly.pdbx_seq_one_letter_code
_entity_poly.pdbx_strand_id
1 'polypeptide(L)'
;MTQIINGNNNNQIQFNNDPGFDPDNPNIVDCPSCWKPTSRFAEPCPRCGYNVKAHFEWEQAMAQRAREEARLRSLAKIQGTAVVLGLGCMFTVSWLSKKGYITGEQMLGVFVAGVVLVFIAANLGKK
;
A
#
# COMPACT_ATOMS: atom_id res chain seq x y z
N MET A 1 -11.47 -27.03 -23.08
CA MET A 1 -11.23 -26.60 -21.70
C MET A 1 -11.22 -25.08 -21.68
N THR A 2 -12.06 -24.51 -20.81
CA THR A 2 -12.19 -23.08 -20.40
C THR A 2 -12.50 -22.04 -21.49
N GLN A 3 -13.79 -21.64 -21.55
CA GLN A 3 -14.24 -20.42 -22.23
C GLN A 3 -13.85 -19.17 -21.43
N ILE A 4 -13.45 -18.15 -22.17
CA ILE A 4 -13.13 -16.80 -21.71
C ILE A 4 -14.44 -16.10 -21.34
N ILE A 5 -14.53 -15.54 -20.14
CA ILE A 5 -15.66 -14.72 -19.69
C ILE A 5 -15.61 -13.42 -20.48
N ASN A 6 -16.50 -13.29 -21.47
CA ASN A 6 -16.68 -12.08 -22.25
C ASN A 6 -17.67 -11.17 -21.49
N GLY A 7 -17.15 -10.14 -20.83
CA GLY A 7 -17.94 -9.13 -20.13
C GLY A 7 -18.61 -8.18 -21.12
N ASN A 8 -19.78 -8.57 -21.63
CA ASN A 8 -20.71 -7.69 -22.33
C ASN A 8 -21.97 -7.53 -21.47
N ASN A 9 -22.16 -6.36 -20.87
CA ASN A 9 -23.38 -5.98 -20.16
C ASN A 9 -23.92 -4.63 -20.63
N ASN A 10 -24.15 -4.52 -21.95
CA ASN A 10 -24.86 -3.41 -22.60
C ASN A 10 -26.36 -3.34 -22.24
N ASN A 11 -26.71 -3.43 -20.95
CA ASN A 11 -28.04 -3.13 -20.47
C ASN A 11 -28.11 -1.64 -20.13
N GLN A 12 -28.63 -0.86 -21.07
CA GLN A 12 -29.11 0.49 -20.78
C GLN A 12 -30.22 0.38 -19.72
N ILE A 13 -29.89 0.73 -18.49
CA ILE A 13 -30.85 0.86 -17.40
C ILE A 13 -31.66 2.12 -17.70
N GLN A 14 -32.96 1.98 -17.98
CA GLN A 14 -33.88 3.11 -18.09
C GLN A 14 -33.96 3.80 -16.72
N PHE A 15 -33.30 4.96 -16.60
CA PHE A 15 -33.42 5.84 -15.45
C PHE A 15 -34.76 6.57 -15.54
N ASN A 16 -35.75 6.11 -14.78
CA ASN A 16 -36.95 6.89 -14.57
C ASN A 16 -36.55 8.22 -13.91
N ASN A 17 -36.94 9.31 -14.56
CA ASN A 17 -36.57 10.68 -14.23
C ASN A 17 -37.20 11.11 -12.88
N ASP A 18 -36.53 10.81 -11.77
CA ASP A 18 -36.69 11.54 -10.52
C ASP A 18 -35.85 12.84 -10.60
N PRO A 19 -36.40 14.01 -10.23
CA PRO A 19 -35.71 15.30 -10.36
C PRO A 19 -34.59 15.40 -9.30
N GLY A 20 -33.41 14.88 -9.63
CA GLY A 20 -32.22 14.95 -8.77
C GLY A 20 -31.23 13.79 -8.90
N PHE A 21 -31.44 12.86 -9.85
CA PHE A 21 -30.53 11.75 -10.09
C PHE A 21 -29.52 12.10 -11.21
N ASP A 22 -28.31 12.51 -10.83
CA ASP A 22 -27.18 12.68 -11.77
C ASP A 22 -26.43 11.34 -11.90
N PRO A 23 -26.62 10.56 -12.99
CA PRO A 23 -25.96 9.26 -13.17
C PRO A 23 -24.43 9.35 -13.23
N ASP A 24 -23.88 10.53 -13.51
CA ASP A 24 -22.44 10.79 -13.55
C ASP A 24 -21.83 11.14 -12.18
N ASN A 25 -22.63 11.14 -11.11
CA ASN A 25 -22.12 11.39 -9.77
C ASN A 25 -21.32 10.16 -9.28
N PRO A 26 -20.01 10.28 -8.99
CA PRO A 26 -19.15 9.16 -8.55
C PRO A 26 -19.57 8.59 -7.18
N ASN A 27 -20.51 9.24 -6.51
CA ASN A 27 -21.07 8.79 -5.24
C ASN A 27 -22.35 7.96 -5.39
N ILE A 28 -22.84 7.72 -6.61
CA ILE A 28 -23.91 6.77 -6.87
C ILE A 28 -23.30 5.38 -7.07
N VAL A 29 -23.76 4.44 -6.25
CA VAL A 29 -23.31 3.04 -6.23
C VAL A 29 -24.52 2.13 -6.22
N ASP A 30 -24.34 0.89 -6.65
CA ASP A 30 -25.39 -0.11 -6.52
C ASP A 30 -25.46 -0.63 -5.09
N CYS A 31 -26.68 -0.72 -4.54
CA CYS A 31 -26.89 -1.31 -3.23
C CYS A 31 -26.52 -2.82 -3.27
N PRO A 32 -25.68 -3.32 -2.35
CA PRO A 32 -25.24 -4.73 -2.35
C PRO A 32 -26.38 -5.72 -2.04
N SER A 33 -27.51 -5.25 -1.49
CA SER A 33 -28.66 -6.08 -1.16
C SER A 33 -29.70 -6.15 -2.28
N CYS A 34 -30.06 -5.01 -2.87
CA CYS A 34 -31.15 -4.92 -3.85
C CYS A 34 -30.70 -4.57 -5.28
N TRP A 35 -29.40 -4.33 -5.50
CA TRP A 35 -28.80 -4.04 -6.81
C TRP A 35 -29.46 -2.85 -7.53
N LYS A 36 -29.93 -1.89 -6.74
CA LYS A 36 -30.51 -0.64 -7.25
C LYS A 36 -29.57 0.52 -6.94
N PRO A 37 -29.53 1.54 -7.82
CA PRO A 37 -28.65 2.68 -7.61
C PRO A 37 -29.08 3.46 -6.36
N THR A 38 -28.09 3.81 -5.56
CA THR A 38 -28.24 4.54 -4.29
C THR A 38 -26.99 5.37 -4.01
N SER A 39 -27.05 6.30 -3.07
CA SER A 39 -25.87 7.07 -2.67
C SER A 39 -24.98 6.22 -1.78
N ARG A 40 -23.66 6.25 -2.02
CA ARG A 40 -22.63 5.59 -1.22
C ARG A 40 -22.65 6.00 0.25
N PHE A 41 -23.10 7.22 0.52
CA PHE A 41 -23.17 7.80 1.86
C PHE A 41 -24.56 7.69 2.49
N ALA A 42 -25.54 7.08 1.79
CA ALA A 42 -26.85 6.86 2.37
C ALA A 42 -26.74 5.88 3.56
N GLU A 43 -27.31 6.26 4.69
CA GLU A 43 -27.36 5.42 5.89
C GLU A 43 -28.27 4.20 5.63
N PRO A 44 -29.61 4.32 5.54
CA PRO A 44 -30.42 3.25 4.98
C PRO A 44 -30.59 3.44 3.46
N CYS A 45 -30.54 2.33 2.72
CA CYS A 45 -31.02 2.29 1.34
C CYS A 45 -32.52 2.65 1.33
N PRO A 46 -32.98 3.63 0.55
CA PRO A 46 -34.37 4.07 0.55
C PRO A 46 -35.35 3.01 0.03
N ARG A 47 -34.86 1.93 -0.59
CA ARG A 47 -35.69 0.85 -1.17
C ARG A 47 -35.76 -0.41 -0.31
N CYS A 48 -34.65 -0.80 0.33
CA CYS A 48 -34.58 -2.05 1.08
C CYS A 48 -34.20 -1.88 2.55
N GLY A 49 -33.88 -0.67 3.00
CA GLY A 49 -33.47 -0.39 4.38
C GLY A 49 -32.05 -0.86 4.74
N TYR A 50 -31.32 -1.46 3.79
CA TYR A 50 -29.96 -1.95 4.03
C TYR A 50 -28.97 -0.81 4.33
N ASN A 51 -28.04 -1.02 5.27
CA ASN A 51 -27.05 0.00 5.63
C ASN A 51 -25.87 0.03 4.64
N VAL A 52 -25.98 0.90 3.63
CA VAL A 52 -25.02 0.98 2.52
C VAL A 52 -23.70 1.59 2.98
N LYS A 53 -23.78 2.67 3.76
CA LYS A 53 -22.62 3.35 4.33
C LYS A 53 -21.75 2.39 5.14
N ALA A 54 -22.35 1.61 6.04
CA ALA A 54 -21.61 0.66 6.88
C ALA A 54 -20.87 -0.42 6.07
N HIS A 55 -21.45 -0.89 4.96
CA HIS A 55 -20.82 -1.87 4.09
C HIS A 55 -19.54 -1.34 3.44
N PHE A 56 -19.62 -0.15 2.84
CA PHE A 56 -18.47 0.47 2.18
C PHE A 56 -17.42 0.97 3.17
N GLU A 57 -17.81 1.44 4.35
CA GLU A 57 -16.88 1.80 5.43
C GLU A 57 -16.08 0.59 5.90
N TRP A 58 -16.73 -0.56 6.08
CA TRP A 58 -16.07 -1.82 6.44
C TRP A 58 -15.08 -2.26 5.37
N GLU A 59 -15.46 -2.18 4.09
CA GLU A 59 -14.60 -2.54 2.97
C GLU A 59 -13.38 -1.61 2.85
N GLN A 60 -13.58 -0.30 3.02
CA GLN A 60 -12.48 0.66 3.07
C GLN A 60 -11.55 0.43 4.27
N ALA A 61 -12.10 0.14 5.45
CA ALA A 61 -11.32 -0.14 6.64
C ALA A 61 -10.44 -1.38 6.45
N MET A 62 -10.95 -2.44 5.82
CA MET A 62 -10.16 -3.61 5.47
C MET A 62 -9.06 -3.29 4.45
N ALA A 63 -9.38 -2.53 3.40
CA ALA A 63 -8.40 -2.11 2.40
C ALA A 63 -7.30 -1.21 3.00
N GLN A 64 -7.64 -0.36 3.98
CA GLN A 64 -6.68 0.49 4.69
C GLN A 64 -5.73 -0.33 5.55
N ARG A 65 -6.24 -1.30 6.32
CA ARG A 65 -5.40 -2.20 7.14
C ARG A 65 -4.39 -2.97 6.29
N ALA A 66 -4.83 -3.51 5.14
CA ALA A 66 -3.92 -4.20 4.22
C ALA A 66 -2.79 -3.30 3.68
N ARG A 67 -3.09 -2.01 3.43
CA ARG A 67 -2.07 -1.02 3.00
C ARG A 67 -1.11 -0.65 4.13
N GLU A 68 -1.60 -0.54 5.35
CA GLU A 68 -0.79 -0.24 6.53
C GLU A 68 0.18 -1.38 6.83
N GLU A 69 -0.28 -2.63 6.79
CA GLU A 69 0.58 -3.81 6.92
C GLU A 69 1.67 -3.87 5.85
N ALA A 70 1.34 -3.53 4.60
CA ALA A 70 2.33 -3.44 3.52
C ALA A 70 3.40 -2.37 3.79
N ARG A 71 2.99 -1.21 4.33
CA ARG A 71 3.93 -0.14 4.75
C ARG A 71 4.84 -0.60 5.88
N LEU A 72 4.30 -1.22 6.92
CA LEU A 72 5.09 -1.71 8.06
C LEU A 72 6.08 -2.82 7.64
N ARG A 73 5.67 -3.72 6.74
CA ARG A 73 6.56 -4.76 6.18
C ARG A 73 7.73 -4.16 5.40
N SER A 74 7.54 -3.02 4.75
CA SER A 74 8.64 -2.34 4.03
C SER A 74 9.68 -1.74 4.97
N LEU A 75 9.25 -1.23 6.14
CA LEU A 75 10.15 -0.68 7.16
C LEU A 75 10.92 -1.76 7.92
N ALA A 76 10.27 -2.88 8.24
CA ALA A 76 10.90 -3.99 8.96
C ALA A 76 12.09 -4.61 8.19
N LYS A 77 12.02 -4.65 6.85
CA LYS A 77 13.11 -5.17 6.01
C LYS A 77 14.39 -4.33 6.10
N ILE A 78 14.25 -3.01 6.26
CA ILE A 78 15.39 -2.07 6.24
C ILE A 78 16.18 -2.16 7.56
N GLN A 79 15.49 -2.32 8.70
CA GLN A 79 16.14 -2.39 10.02
C GLN A 79 17.01 -3.64 10.18
N GLY A 80 16.54 -4.81 9.74
CA GLY A 80 17.31 -6.05 9.86
C GLY A 80 18.62 -6.01 9.09
N THR A 81 18.60 -5.50 7.85
CA THR A 81 19.80 -5.39 7.02
C THR A 81 20.81 -4.37 7.55
N ALA A 82 20.35 -3.22 8.07
CA ALA A 82 21.25 -2.17 8.56
C ALA A 82 22.00 -2.60 9.84
N VAL A 83 21.35 -3.33 10.74
CA VAL A 83 21.99 -3.84 11.97
C VAL A 83 23.04 -4.90 11.64
N VAL A 84 22.76 -5.82 10.72
CA VAL A 84 23.73 -6.86 10.31
C VAL A 84 24.92 -6.25 9.58
N LEU A 85 24.70 -5.30 8.66
CA LEU A 85 25.78 -4.58 7.98
C LEU A 85 26.63 -3.76 8.96
N GLY A 86 26.00 -3.04 9.88
CA GLY A 86 26.71 -2.24 10.89
C GLY A 86 27.61 -3.09 11.79
N LEU A 87 27.08 -4.20 12.32
CA LEU A 87 27.86 -5.13 13.14
C LEU A 87 28.97 -5.83 12.35
N GLY A 88 28.70 -6.25 11.11
CA GLY A 88 29.70 -6.87 10.23
C GLY A 88 30.84 -5.91 9.87
N CYS A 89 30.54 -4.64 9.57
CA CYS A 89 31.52 -3.61 9.31
C CYS A 89 32.36 -3.29 10.56
N MET A 90 31.74 -3.18 11.74
CA MET A 90 32.50 -2.98 12.98
C MET A 90 33.44 -4.14 13.29
N PHE A 91 32.99 -5.38 13.09
CA PHE A 91 33.80 -6.55 13.39
C PHE A 91 35.01 -6.67 12.45
N THR A 92 34.80 -6.44 11.14
CA THR A 92 35.87 -6.48 10.14
C THR A 92 36.90 -5.36 10.35
N VAL A 93 36.46 -4.13 10.64
CA VAL A 93 37.37 -3.01 10.93
C VAL A 93 38.16 -3.26 12.22
N SER A 94 37.54 -3.81 13.26
CA SER A 94 38.23 -4.17 14.51
C SER A 94 39.31 -5.27 14.29
N TRP A 95 39.03 -6.26 13.43
CA TRP A 95 39.99 -7.31 13.08
C TRP A 95 41.17 -6.77 12.24
N LEU A 96 40.90 -5.89 11.27
CA LEU A 96 41.96 -5.27 10.45
C LEU A 96 42.83 -4.29 11.25
N SER A 97 42.27 -3.54 12.20
CA SER A 97 43.06 -2.67 13.08
C SER A 97 44.04 -3.47 13.95
N LYS A 98 43.66 -4.64 14.49
CA LYS A 98 44.60 -5.49 15.26
C LYS A 98 45.77 -6.00 14.43
N LYS A 99 45.61 -6.10 13.12
CA LYS A 99 46.66 -6.53 12.18
C LYS A 99 47.53 -5.38 11.67
N GLY A 100 47.26 -4.13 12.09
CA GLY A 100 48.06 -2.95 11.72
C GLY A 100 47.78 -2.40 10.32
N TYR A 101 46.74 -2.88 9.62
CA TYR A 101 46.43 -2.45 8.25
C TYR A 101 45.71 -1.10 8.17
N ILE A 102 45.10 -0.61 9.25
CA ILE A 102 44.25 0.57 9.25
C ILE A 102 44.61 1.51 10.41
N THR A 103 45.10 2.69 10.08
CA THR A 103 45.27 3.86 10.96
C THR A 103 43.95 4.61 11.13
N GLY A 104 43.75 5.28 12.28
CA GLY A 104 42.46 5.88 12.67
C GLY A 104 41.82 6.84 11.66
N GLU A 105 42.60 7.52 10.82
CA GLU A 105 42.07 8.41 9.77
C GLU A 105 41.33 7.66 8.65
N GLN A 106 41.74 6.44 8.33
CA GLN A 106 41.15 5.63 7.26
C GLN A 106 39.81 5.00 7.68
N MET A 107 39.52 4.91 9.00
CA MET A 107 38.23 4.42 9.48
C MET A 107 37.07 5.34 9.07
N LEU A 108 37.26 6.66 9.16
CA LEU A 108 36.22 7.63 8.82
C LEU A 108 35.79 7.47 7.36
N GLY A 109 36.74 7.26 6.45
CA GLY A 109 36.48 7.05 5.02
C GLY A 109 35.64 5.81 4.74
N VAL A 110 35.95 4.68 5.42
CA VAL A 110 35.19 3.43 5.26
C VAL A 110 33.77 3.56 5.80
N PHE A 111 33.57 4.23 6.93
CA PHE A 111 32.24 4.50 7.47
C PHE A 111 31.40 5.38 6.54
N VAL A 112 31.97 6.48 6.04
CA VAL A 112 31.26 7.39 5.12
C VAL A 112 30.91 6.68 3.82
N ALA A 113 31.83 5.92 3.23
CA ALA A 113 31.58 5.15 2.01
C ALA A 113 30.47 4.09 2.22
N GLY A 114 30.46 3.42 3.37
CA GLY A 114 29.41 2.48 3.75
C GLY A 114 28.02 3.13 3.84
N VAL A 115 27.92 4.29 4.49
CA VAL A 115 26.64 5.02 4.61
C VAL A 115 26.14 5.50 3.24
N VAL A 116 27.04 6.01 2.39
CA VAL A 116 26.69 6.45 1.03
C VAL A 116 26.17 5.28 0.18
N LEU A 117 26.81 4.11 0.24
CA LEU A 117 26.36 2.91 -0.46
C LEU A 117 24.96 2.46 -0.02
N VAL A 118 24.69 2.46 1.28
CA VAL A 118 23.35 2.14 1.81
C VAL A 118 22.31 3.15 1.32
N PHE A 119 22.67 4.44 1.29
CA PHE A 119 21.78 5.49 0.81
C PHE A 119 21.47 5.36 -0.69
N ILE A 120 22.46 5.02 -1.51
CA ILE A 120 22.29 4.76 -2.94
C ILE A 120 21.40 3.53 -3.15
N ALA A 121 21.67 2.42 -2.45
CA ALA A 121 20.88 1.20 -2.53
C ALA A 121 19.40 1.43 -2.13
N ALA A 122 19.16 2.21 -1.07
CA ALA A 122 17.81 2.56 -0.61
C ALA A 122 17.04 3.45 -1.61
N ASN A 123 17.74 4.25 -2.42
CA ASN A 123 17.12 5.06 -3.47
C ASN A 123 16.90 4.28 -4.78
N LEU A 124 17.73 3.27 -5.08
CA LEU A 124 17.56 2.41 -6.26
C LEU A 124 16.35 1.45 -6.11
N GLY A 125 16.05 0.98 -4.90
CA GLY A 125 14.89 0.12 -4.64
C GLY A 125 13.52 0.81 -4.71
N LYS A 126 13.47 2.11 -5.04
CA LYS A 126 12.23 2.91 -5.16
C LYS A 126 11.75 3.11 -6.61
N LYS A 127 12.45 2.55 -7.61
CA LYS A 127 12.04 2.61 -9.03
C LYS A 127 11.25 1.39 -9.46
#